data_AF-A0A2E7WLL0-F1
#
_entry.id   AF-A0A2E7WLL0-F1
#
_cell.length_a   1.000
_cell.length_b   1.000
_cell.length_c   1.000
_cell.angle_alpha   90.00
_cell.angle_beta   90.00
_cell.angle_gamma   90.00
#
_symmetry.space_group_name_H-M   'P 1'
#
loop_
_entity.id
_entity.type
_entity.pdbx_description
1 polymer ?
#
loop_
_entity_poly.entity_id
_entity_poly.type
_entity_poly.pdbx_seq_one_letter_code
_entity_poly.pdbx_strand_id
1 'polypeptide(L)' 'MARRCELTGKGPMTGNNVSHAKNRTRRRFLPNLNDVTLQSE' A
#
# COMPACT_ATOMS: atom_id res chain seq x y z
N MET A 1 -0.24 6.24 12.96
CA MET A 1 0.40 6.78 11.74
C MET A 1 -0.38 6.36 10.51
N ALA A 2 -0.54 7.23 9.51
CA ALA A 2 -1.07 6.78 8.22
C ALA A 2 -0.05 5.81 7.60
N ARG A 3 -0.50 4.70 6.98
CA ARG A 3 0.38 3.76 6.25
C ARG A 3 0.94 4.42 4.99
N ARG A 4 1.85 5.37 5.16
CA ARG A 4 2.59 6.08 4.12
C ARG A 4 4.08 5.86 4.31
N CYS A 5 4.81 5.68 3.21
CA CYS A 5 6.26 5.65 3.25
C CYS A 5 6.81 7.04 3.58
N GLU A 6 7.74 7.13 4.54
CA GLU A 6 8.33 8.39 5.00
C GLU A 6 9.25 9.03 3.95
N LEU A 7 9.94 8.20 3.14
CA LEU A 7 10.86 8.65 2.10
C LEU A 7 10.16 9.00 0.79
N THR A 8 9.15 8.21 0.40
CA THR A 8 8.52 8.31 -0.94
C THR A 8 7.06 8.80 -0.90
N GLY A 9 6.47 8.97 0.27
CA GLY A 9 5.08 9.38 0.44
C GLY A 9 4.03 8.37 -0.05
N LYS A 10 4.44 7.20 -0.56
CA LYS A 10 3.54 6.16 -1.11
C LYS A 10 2.52 5.73 -0.06
N GLY A 11 1.24 5.91 -0.36
CA GLY A 11 0.13 5.60 0.52
C GLY A 11 -0.73 4.42 0.05
N PRO A 12 -1.80 4.12 0.79
CA PRO A 12 -2.75 3.09 0.41
C PRO A 12 -3.57 3.52 -0.81
N MET A 13 -3.71 2.63 -1.78
CA MET A 13 -4.53 2.85 -2.98
C MET A 13 -5.83 2.06 -2.89
N THR A 14 -6.92 2.59 -3.44
CA THR A 14 -8.21 1.91 -3.51
C THR A 14 -8.39 1.23 -4.87
N GLY A 15 -9.00 0.05 -4.90
CA GLY A 15 -9.48 -0.53 -6.15
C GLY A 15 -10.36 -1.76 -5.90
N ASN A 16 -10.42 -2.68 -6.86
CA ASN A 16 -11.27 -3.86 -6.79
C ASN A 16 -10.49 -5.16 -7.01
N ASN A 17 -10.92 -6.25 -6.37
CA ASN A 17 -10.64 -7.60 -6.83
C ASN A 17 -11.64 -7.93 -7.94
N VAL A 18 -11.14 -8.40 -9.08
CA VAL A 18 -11.94 -8.81 -10.24
C VAL A 18 -11.85 -10.33 -10.36
N SER A 19 -12.98 -11.03 -10.27
CA SER A 19 -13.01 -12.48 -10.48
C SER A 19 -13.00 -12.85 -11.98
N HIS A 20 -12.86 -14.14 -12.28
CA HIS A 20 -13.00 -14.65 -13.65
C HIS A 20 -14.36 -14.26 -14.29
N ALA A 21 -15.44 -14.23 -13.49
CA ALA A 21 -16.76 -13.76 -13.92
C ALA A 21 -16.90 -12.22 -13.95
N LYS A 22 -15.80 -11.47 -13.80
CA LYS A 22 -15.76 -10.00 -13.70
C LYS A 22 -16.54 -9.41 -12.52
N ASN A 23 -16.76 -10.18 -11.45
CA ASN A 23 -17.34 -9.65 -10.21
C ASN A 23 -16.33 -8.73 -9.53
N ARG A 24 -16.74 -7.51 -9.18
CA ARG A 24 -15.88 -6.47 -8.59
C ARG A 24 -16.15 -6.33 -7.10
N THR A 25 -15.19 -6.66 -6.25
CA THR A 25 -15.27 -6.44 -4.79
C THR A 25 -14.23 -5.42 -4.35
N ARG A 26 -14.59 -4.48 -3.47
CA ARG A 26 -13.70 -3.40 -3.04
C ARG A 26 -12.51 -3.94 -2.26
N ARG A 27 -11.30 -3.46 -2.57
CA ARG A 27 -10.06 -3.77 -1.85
C ARG A 27 -9.19 -2.54 -1.64
N ARG A 28 -8.29 -2.62 -0.66
CA ARG A 28 -7.21 -1.65 -0.46
C ARG A 28 -5.88 -2.29 -0.81
N PHE A 29 -5.08 -1.61 -1.63
CA PHE A 29 -3.69 -1.95 -1.92
C PHE A 29 -2.82 -1.20 -0.93
N LEU A 30 -2.13 -1.95 -0.08
CA LEU A 30 -1.30 -1.38 0.97
C LEU A 30 0.17 -1.36 0.49
N PRO A 31 0.91 -0.27 0.77
CA PRO A 31 2.35 -0.28 0.54
C PRO A 31 3.01 -1.31 1.46
N ASN A 32 4.03 -2.01 0.95
CA ASN A 32 4.87 -2.92 1.73
C ASN A 32 5.88 -2.11 2.54
N LEU A 33 5.45 -1.54 3.66
CA LEU A 33 6.30 -0.76 4.57
C LEU A 33 7.02 -1.71 5.52
N ASN A 34 8.34 -1.52 5.65
CA ASN A 34 9.19 -2.27 6.57
C ASN A 34 9.84 -1.29 7.56
N ASP A 35 9.98 -1.72 8.81
CA ASP A 35 10.68 -0.95 9.84
C ASP A 35 12.20 -1.09 9.62
N VAL A 36 12.83 -0.02 9.15
CA VAL A 36 14.27 0.04 8.89
C VAL A 36 14.86 1.29 9.54
N THR A 37 16.00 1.13 10.22
CA THR A 37 16.76 2.24 10.79
C THR A 37 17.76 2.75 9.78
N LEU A 38 17.70 4.04 9.42
CA LEU A 38 18.71 4.68 8.58
C LEU A 38 19.82 5.23 9.49
N GLN A 39 21.06 4.86 9.23
CA GLN A 39 22.23 5.48 9.84
C GLN A 39 22.82 6.46 8.82
N SER A 40 23.07 7.71 9.25
CA SER A 40 23.80 8.72 8.49
C SER A 40 25.25 8.73 8.96
N GLU A 41 26.19 8.80 8.01
CA GLU A 41 27.63 9.01 8.28
C GLU A 41 27.91 10.41 8.85
#